data_AF-A0A1G5D3E0-F1
#
_entry.id   AF-A0A1G5D3E0-F1
#
_cell.length_a   1.000
_cell.length_b   1.000
_cell.length_c   1.000
_cell.angle_alpha   90.00
_cell.angle_beta   90.00
_cell.angle_gamma   90.00
#
_symmetry.space_group_name_H-M   'P 1'
#
loop_
_entity.id
_entity.type
_entity.pdbx_description
1 polymer ?
#
loop_
_entity_poly.entity_id
_entity_poly.type
_entity_poly.pdbx_seq_one_letter_code
_entity_poly.pdbx_strand_id
1 'polypeptide(L)'
;MSKKIEFVAALCMTIGLMSGCTSYSEGSSAAIEGFSDGVSEESSEISSKEASDSASLSASEASSKLSSDEVTSKIGDMSKNVNKDSESASSSSASTESSQSKTASDSASSAKSTDDKPKAKKLSKNGIVIPEIEDGVTKIGDRGVEVTFEWEPDKNVDRYEISVDGKPHGDTSYSHIEDVYSDTPTYTYKDKINYDIRIKVRAHKGDAKKAVSGDFSEYAYGNTCEDALTAPKVKDGVTGKGANGTEVYFVWEPVDGAEHYEVVVEHKKKAESEYDLKEVTYTNAPNYTYTGQGEYDVRITVKAQTNAWINGKKKMFNSAVSAYAKGKTY
;
A
#
# COMPACT_ATOMS: atom_id res chain seq x y z
N MET A 1 -11.42 -65.87 -22.07
CA MET A 1 -12.45 -64.99 -22.67
C MET A 1 -13.04 -64.13 -21.55
N SER A 2 -12.59 -62.88 -21.42
CA SER A 2 -13.15 -61.92 -20.47
C SER A 2 -13.40 -60.62 -21.21
N LYS A 3 -14.68 -60.21 -21.28
CA LYS A 3 -15.10 -58.95 -21.91
C LYS A 3 -14.93 -57.82 -20.89
N LYS A 4 -14.19 -56.78 -21.26
CA LYS A 4 -14.14 -55.49 -20.56
C LYS A 4 -15.29 -54.62 -21.05
N ILE A 5 -15.99 -53.98 -20.12
CA ILE A 5 -17.03 -52.98 -20.36
C ILE A 5 -16.33 -51.61 -20.28
N GLU A 6 -16.39 -50.84 -21.36
CA GLU A 6 -15.99 -49.43 -21.41
C GLU A 6 -17.23 -48.56 -21.15
N PHE A 7 -17.13 -47.64 -20.19
CA PHE A 7 -18.12 -46.60 -19.96
C PHE A 7 -17.60 -45.30 -20.59
N VAL A 8 -18.28 -44.85 -21.65
CA VAL A 8 -18.12 -43.52 -22.25
C VAL A 8 -19.24 -42.65 -21.66
N ALA A 9 -18.88 -41.67 -20.83
CA ALA A 9 -19.81 -40.65 -20.36
C ALA A 9 -19.66 -39.40 -21.25
N ALA A 10 -20.70 -39.14 -22.04
CA ALA A 10 -20.84 -37.95 -22.86
C ALA A 10 -21.28 -36.74 -22.01
N LEU A 11 -20.54 -35.64 -22.16
CA LEU A 11 -20.84 -34.33 -21.59
C LEU A 11 -21.80 -33.58 -22.54
N CYS A 12 -23.07 -33.43 -22.16
CA CYS A 12 -24.00 -32.52 -22.83
C CYS A 12 -24.04 -31.17 -22.10
N MET A 13 -23.75 -30.10 -22.84
CA MET A 13 -23.95 -28.71 -22.42
C MET A 13 -25.45 -28.40 -22.26
N THR A 14 -25.80 -27.50 -21.34
CA THR A 14 -27.01 -26.70 -21.51
C THR A 14 -26.78 -25.29 -20.96
N ILE A 15 -26.91 -24.33 -21.88
CA ILE A 15 -26.94 -22.88 -21.68
C ILE A 15 -28.33 -22.50 -21.16
N GLY A 16 -28.39 -21.68 -20.11
CA GLY A 16 -29.64 -21.11 -19.60
C GLY A 16 -29.43 -19.65 -19.17
N LEU A 17 -29.74 -18.72 -20.07
CA LEU A 17 -29.97 -17.31 -19.77
C LEU A 17 -31.36 -17.16 -19.13
N MET A 18 -31.46 -16.48 -17.99
CA MET A 18 -32.70 -15.85 -17.54
C MET A 18 -32.38 -14.50 -16.89
N SER A 19 -32.89 -13.45 -17.53
CA SER A 19 -33.03 -12.10 -17.03
C SER A 19 -34.29 -12.03 -16.15
N GLY A 20 -34.26 -11.25 -15.06
CA GLY A 20 -35.41 -11.04 -14.20
C GLY A 20 -35.25 -9.84 -13.29
N CYS A 21 -35.81 -8.70 -13.73
CA CYS A 21 -36.05 -7.53 -12.90
C CYS A 21 -37.16 -7.84 -11.88
N THR A 22 -36.97 -7.46 -10.61
CA THR A 22 -38.08 -7.12 -9.71
C THR A 22 -37.68 -5.93 -8.83
N SER A 23 -38.31 -4.80 -9.11
CA SER A 23 -38.51 -3.68 -8.20
C SER A 23 -39.82 -3.89 -7.43
N TYR A 24 -39.82 -3.64 -6.11
CA TYR A 24 -40.96 -3.38 -5.20
C TYR A 24 -40.40 -3.45 -3.76
N SER A 25 -40.79 -2.72 -2.72
CA SER A 25 -41.52 -1.47 -2.46
C SER A 25 -41.32 -1.19 -0.96
N GLU A 26 -41.36 0.07 -0.54
CA GLU A 26 -41.51 0.47 0.87
C GLU A 26 -42.83 -0.05 1.48
N GLY A 27 -42.85 -0.31 2.79
CA GLY A 27 -44.10 -0.50 3.52
C GLY A 27 -44.01 -1.20 4.89
N SER A 28 -43.93 -0.39 5.95
CA SER A 28 -44.71 -0.49 7.20
C SER A 28 -44.61 -1.71 8.14
N SER A 29 -44.09 -1.41 9.34
CA SER A 29 -44.62 -1.71 10.69
C SER A 29 -45.60 -2.87 10.90
N ALA A 30 -45.24 -3.81 11.79
CA ALA A 30 -46.11 -4.27 12.88
C ALA A 30 -45.30 -5.01 13.94
N ALA A 31 -45.64 -4.73 15.20
CA ALA A 31 -45.16 -5.35 16.41
C ALA A 31 -45.52 -6.84 16.50
N ILE A 32 -44.67 -7.63 17.15
CA ILE A 32 -45.07 -8.89 17.79
C ILE A 32 -44.39 -8.93 19.17
N GLU A 33 -45.19 -8.69 20.20
CA GLU A 33 -44.95 -9.16 21.56
C GLU A 33 -45.21 -10.67 21.63
N GLY A 34 -44.44 -11.41 22.43
CA GLY A 34 -44.73 -12.83 22.65
C GLY A 34 -43.67 -13.57 23.47
N PHE A 35 -43.84 -13.52 24.79
CA PHE A 35 -43.30 -14.37 25.85
C PHE A 35 -42.94 -15.83 25.47
N SER A 36 -41.86 -16.36 26.06
CA SER A 36 -41.99 -17.39 27.11
C SER A 36 -40.64 -17.83 27.70
N ASP A 37 -40.63 -17.88 29.02
CA ASP A 37 -39.62 -18.46 29.91
C ASP A 37 -39.23 -19.90 29.57
N GLY A 38 -37.98 -20.24 29.90
CA GLY A 38 -37.45 -21.59 29.87
C GLY A 38 -36.25 -21.72 30.80
N VAL A 39 -36.54 -21.85 32.10
CA VAL A 39 -35.63 -22.18 33.20
C VAL A 39 -35.11 -23.61 33.10
N SER A 40 -33.80 -23.78 33.30
CA SER A 40 -33.12 -24.95 33.92
C SER A 40 -31.61 -24.64 33.89
N GLU A 41 -30.91 -24.27 34.98
CA GLU A 41 -30.56 -25.06 36.19
C GLU A 41 -30.16 -26.50 35.81
N GLU A 42 -28.96 -27.04 36.03
CA GLU A 42 -28.01 -27.00 37.16
C GLU A 42 -26.59 -27.37 36.63
N SER A 43 -25.53 -26.70 37.12
CA SER A 43 -24.54 -27.20 38.13
C SER A 43 -23.78 -28.47 37.70
N SER A 44 -22.45 -28.46 37.60
CA SER A 44 -21.53 -28.47 38.75
C SER A 44 -20.08 -28.27 38.26
N GLU A 45 -19.36 -27.30 38.83
CA GLU A 45 -18.26 -27.49 39.82
C GLU A 45 -16.98 -28.12 39.20
N ILE A 46 -15.78 -27.53 39.28
CA ILE A 46 -15.02 -27.21 40.51
C ILE A 46 -13.80 -26.32 40.15
N SER A 47 -13.59 -25.28 40.98
CA SER A 47 -12.34 -24.84 41.64
C SER A 47 -11.04 -24.70 40.81
N SER A 48 -10.24 -23.62 40.85
CA SER A 48 -9.79 -22.84 42.03
C SER A 48 -9.02 -21.57 41.59
N LYS A 49 -9.11 -20.50 42.42
CA LYS A 49 -8.03 -19.61 42.97
C LYS A 49 -6.89 -19.12 42.04
N GLU A 50 -6.50 -17.86 41.97
CA GLU A 50 -6.17 -16.83 42.98
C GLU A 50 -6.34 -15.41 42.37
N ALA A 51 -7.01 -14.45 43.03
CA ALA A 51 -6.45 -13.43 43.94
C ALA A 51 -5.32 -12.54 43.34
N SER A 52 -5.65 -11.28 43.01
CA SER A 52 -4.81 -10.12 43.34
C SER A 52 -5.59 -8.80 43.16
N ASP A 53 -5.90 -8.24 44.32
CA ASP A 53 -6.02 -6.86 44.76
C ASP A 53 -6.24 -5.68 43.80
N SER A 54 -7.27 -4.95 44.22
CA SER A 54 -7.65 -3.57 43.98
C SER A 54 -6.63 -2.51 44.37
N ALA A 55 -6.58 -1.40 43.62
CA ALA A 55 -6.45 -0.03 44.13
C ALA A 55 -6.82 0.95 42.98
N SER A 56 -8.03 1.51 43.00
CA SER A 56 -8.38 2.83 43.54
C SER A 56 -8.22 3.97 42.52
N LEU A 57 -9.39 4.42 42.05
CA LEU A 57 -9.63 5.66 41.33
C LEU A 57 -9.17 6.87 42.16
N SER A 58 -8.60 7.87 41.50
CA SER A 58 -8.60 9.25 41.99
C SER A 58 -8.69 10.19 40.81
N ALA A 59 -9.83 10.87 40.74
CA ALA A 59 -10.09 11.99 39.86
C ALA A 59 -9.30 13.22 40.32
N SER A 60 -8.90 14.05 39.37
CA SER A 60 -8.62 15.47 39.63
C SER A 60 -9.18 16.31 38.49
N GLU A 61 -10.32 16.92 38.78
CA GLU A 61 -10.77 18.14 38.14
C GLU A 61 -9.80 19.28 38.52
N ALA A 62 -9.40 20.09 37.54
CA ALA A 62 -8.92 21.45 37.80
C ALA A 62 -9.42 22.37 36.69
N SER A 63 -10.37 23.21 37.08
CA SER A 63 -10.97 24.31 36.34
C SER A 63 -10.28 25.62 36.74
N SER A 64 -9.89 26.44 35.76
CA SER A 64 -9.72 27.90 35.88
C SER A 64 -9.91 28.47 34.47
N LYS A 65 -11.04 29.09 34.11
CA LYS A 65 -11.57 30.43 34.44
C LYS A 65 -10.57 31.60 34.33
N LEU A 66 -10.82 32.37 33.26
CA LEU A 66 -10.85 33.85 33.14
C LEU A 66 -9.55 34.64 33.34
N SER A 67 -9.14 35.36 32.29
CA SER A 67 -9.08 36.83 32.35
C SER A 67 -9.08 37.42 30.94
N SER A 68 -10.10 38.22 30.66
CA SER A 68 -10.05 39.29 29.67
C SER A 68 -9.13 40.37 30.21
N ASP A 69 -8.30 40.99 29.37
CA ASP A 69 -8.01 42.41 29.51
C ASP A 69 -7.60 43.02 28.17
N GLU A 70 -8.25 44.15 27.95
CA GLU A 70 -8.21 45.10 26.87
C GLU A 70 -7.02 46.04 27.09
N VAL A 71 -6.14 46.20 26.08
CA VAL A 71 -5.26 47.38 26.01
C VAL A 71 -5.25 47.93 24.60
N THR A 72 -6.07 48.95 24.41
CA THR A 72 -5.86 50.03 23.43
C THR A 72 -4.60 50.84 23.77
N SER A 73 -3.68 51.03 22.82
CA SER A 73 -2.98 52.31 22.58
C SER A 73 -2.20 52.19 21.26
N LYS A 74 -2.51 52.98 20.22
CA LYS A 74 -2.29 54.42 20.01
C LYS A 74 -0.90 54.72 19.43
N ILE A 75 -0.90 55.04 18.13
CA ILE A 75 -0.17 56.12 17.43
C ILE A 75 1.36 56.21 17.64
N GLY A 76 2.11 56.11 16.54
CA GLY A 76 3.51 56.50 16.48
C GLY A 76 4.03 56.55 15.05
N ASP A 77 3.86 57.73 14.45
CA ASP A 77 4.38 58.17 13.15
C ASP A 77 5.91 58.05 12.98
N MET A 78 6.31 57.96 11.71
CA MET A 78 7.54 58.49 11.09
C MET A 78 8.92 58.17 11.69
N SER A 79 9.79 57.58 10.86
CA SER A 79 10.98 58.30 10.41
C SER A 79 11.67 57.67 9.20
N LYS A 80 11.94 58.53 8.22
CA LYS A 80 12.86 58.38 7.08
C LYS A 80 14.31 58.43 7.56
N ASN A 81 15.19 57.69 6.89
CA ASN A 81 16.58 58.03 6.52
C ASN A 81 17.07 56.85 5.66
N VAL A 82 17.34 56.93 4.35
CA VAL A 82 18.21 57.79 3.54
C VAL A 82 19.68 57.80 3.97
N ASN A 83 20.52 57.47 2.99
CA ASN A 83 21.97 57.51 2.84
C ASN A 83 22.74 56.22 3.13
N LYS A 84 23.81 55.89 2.39
CA LYS A 84 24.38 56.35 1.12
C LYS A 84 25.65 55.49 0.93
N ASP A 85 25.91 55.12 -0.32
CA ASP A 85 27.19 54.74 -0.94
C ASP A 85 28.44 54.54 -0.07
N SER A 86 29.12 53.42 -0.28
CA SER A 86 30.56 53.47 -0.57
C SER A 86 31.02 52.20 -1.28
N GLU A 87 31.30 52.34 -2.57
CA GLU A 87 32.28 51.55 -3.30
C GLU A 87 33.66 51.67 -2.61
N SER A 88 34.43 50.58 -2.58
CA SER A 88 35.86 50.67 -2.93
C SER A 88 36.41 49.30 -3.28
N ALA A 89 37.02 49.26 -4.46
CA ALA A 89 37.67 48.15 -5.11
C ALA A 89 39.07 47.84 -4.56
N SER A 90 39.71 46.87 -5.24
CA SER A 90 41.15 46.61 -5.33
C SER A 90 41.71 45.70 -4.21
N SER A 91 42.59 44.74 -4.45
CA SER A 91 43.20 44.15 -5.66
C SER A 91 44.17 43.06 -5.19
N SER A 92 44.36 42.03 -6.02
CA SER A 92 45.61 41.23 -6.20
C SER A 92 46.13 40.44 -4.98
N SER A 93 46.67 39.22 -5.07
CA SER A 93 47.66 38.70 -6.03
C SER A 93 47.85 37.18 -5.85
N ALA A 94 48.39 36.55 -6.90
CA ALA A 94 48.96 35.20 -7.05
C ALA A 94 49.60 34.57 -5.80
N SER A 95 49.66 33.23 -5.63
CA SER A 95 50.48 32.25 -6.38
C SER A 95 50.13 30.84 -5.84
N THR A 96 49.87 29.82 -6.68
CA THR A 96 50.81 28.78 -7.17
C THR A 96 51.08 27.62 -6.18
N GLU A 97 51.00 26.41 -6.74
CA GLU A 97 51.53 25.10 -6.29
C GLU A 97 50.65 24.12 -5.47
N SER A 98 50.12 23.13 -6.22
CA SER A 98 50.41 21.70 -6.07
C SER A 98 50.05 20.99 -4.77
N SER A 99 49.09 20.05 -4.84
CA SER A 99 49.41 18.60 -4.76
C SER A 99 48.18 17.70 -4.95
N GLN A 100 48.46 16.54 -5.52
CA GLN A 100 47.58 15.43 -5.85
C GLN A 100 46.78 14.89 -4.66
N SER A 101 45.53 14.48 -4.91
CA SER A 101 45.12 13.11 -4.58
C SER A 101 43.92 12.69 -5.42
N LYS A 102 44.07 11.52 -6.04
CA LYS A 102 43.05 10.75 -6.76
C LYS A 102 42.03 10.21 -5.76
N THR A 103 40.74 10.31 -6.06
CA THR A 103 39.83 9.17 -5.85
C THR A 103 38.67 9.27 -6.85
N ALA A 104 38.62 8.30 -7.75
CA ALA A 104 37.52 8.10 -8.67
C ALA A 104 36.30 7.58 -7.89
N SER A 105 35.12 8.11 -8.19
CA SER A 105 33.85 7.46 -7.90
C SER A 105 33.03 7.49 -9.17
N ASP A 106 33.25 6.47 -9.99
CA ASP A 106 32.39 6.11 -11.10
C ASP A 106 31.06 5.60 -10.52
N SER A 107 30.08 6.49 -10.41
CA SER A 107 28.67 6.10 -10.31
C SER A 107 28.20 5.75 -11.71
N ALA A 108 28.47 4.51 -12.13
CA ALA A 108 27.88 3.93 -13.32
C ALA A 108 26.39 3.66 -13.06
N SER A 109 25.54 4.60 -13.47
CA SER A 109 24.12 4.35 -13.72
C SER A 109 24.01 3.35 -14.87
N SER A 110 23.87 2.08 -14.55
CA SER A 110 23.50 1.04 -15.52
C SER A 110 22.07 1.30 -15.99
N ALA A 111 21.96 2.00 -17.12
CA ALA A 111 20.75 1.99 -17.93
C ALA A 111 20.55 0.55 -18.44
N LYS A 112 19.53 -0.12 -17.91
CA LYS A 112 19.09 -1.45 -18.32
C LYS A 112 18.56 -1.35 -19.76
N SER A 113 19.44 -1.60 -20.72
CA SER A 113 19.10 -1.79 -22.12
C SER A 113 18.21 -3.03 -22.23
N THR A 114 16.96 -2.86 -22.62
CA THR A 114 16.04 -3.93 -22.99
C THR A 114 16.47 -4.48 -24.34
N ASP A 115 17.39 -5.44 -24.29
CA ASP A 115 17.73 -6.29 -25.42
C ASP A 115 16.79 -7.50 -25.34
N ASP A 116 15.68 -7.45 -26.10
CA ASP A 116 14.67 -8.51 -26.24
C ASP A 116 15.21 -9.70 -27.04
N LYS A 117 16.33 -10.25 -26.59
CA LYS A 117 16.80 -11.55 -27.05
C LYS A 117 16.16 -12.60 -26.15
N PRO A 118 15.44 -13.59 -26.69
CA PRO A 118 14.84 -14.64 -25.87
C PRO A 118 15.94 -15.35 -25.08
N LYS A 119 15.92 -15.17 -23.77
CA LYS A 119 16.82 -15.85 -22.83
C LYS A 119 16.58 -17.34 -22.99
N ALA A 120 17.63 -18.09 -23.33
CA ALA A 120 17.51 -19.53 -23.43
C ALA A 120 17.10 -20.10 -22.06
N LYS A 121 15.98 -20.84 -22.01
CA LYS A 121 15.48 -21.44 -20.76
C LYS A 121 16.53 -22.38 -20.17
N LYS A 122 16.81 -22.23 -18.88
CA LYS A 122 17.78 -23.06 -18.15
C LYS A 122 17.19 -24.47 -17.96
N LEU A 123 17.97 -25.50 -18.28
CA LEU A 123 17.56 -26.90 -18.10
C LEU A 123 18.30 -27.51 -16.90
N SER A 124 17.60 -28.35 -16.15
CA SER A 124 18.17 -29.22 -15.13
C SER A 124 18.97 -30.37 -15.76
N LYS A 125 19.73 -31.10 -14.93
CA LYS A 125 20.48 -32.30 -15.36
C LYS A 125 19.59 -33.37 -16.01
N ASN A 126 18.30 -33.39 -15.64
CA ASN A 126 17.31 -34.34 -16.14
C ASN A 126 16.60 -33.85 -17.41
N GLY A 127 17.05 -32.72 -18.00
CA GLY A 127 16.47 -32.14 -19.21
C GLY A 127 15.11 -31.44 -19.00
N ILE A 128 14.67 -31.28 -17.75
CA ILE A 128 13.46 -30.54 -17.39
C ILE A 128 13.82 -29.07 -17.18
N VAL A 129 12.99 -28.17 -17.67
CA VAL A 129 13.17 -26.73 -17.50
C VAL A 129 13.17 -26.35 -16.01
N ILE A 130 14.07 -25.45 -15.63
CA ILE A 130 14.07 -24.81 -14.33
C ILE A 130 13.21 -23.54 -14.48
N PRO A 131 12.08 -23.41 -13.76
CA PRO A 131 11.26 -22.21 -13.83
C PRO A 131 12.06 -20.95 -13.49
N GLU A 132 11.90 -19.89 -14.28
CA GLU A 132 12.33 -18.53 -13.94
C GLU A 132 11.09 -17.83 -13.38
N ILE A 133 11.12 -17.50 -12.09
CA ILE A 133 9.99 -16.94 -11.36
C ILE A 133 10.26 -15.46 -11.14
N GLU A 134 9.24 -14.62 -11.33
CA GLU A 134 9.30 -13.22 -10.97
C GLU A 134 9.08 -13.03 -9.46
N ASP A 135 9.63 -11.94 -8.90
CA ASP A 135 9.31 -11.57 -7.53
C ASP A 135 7.80 -11.33 -7.38
N GLY A 136 7.29 -11.65 -6.19
CA GLY A 136 5.87 -11.66 -5.91
C GLY A 136 5.26 -10.25 -5.95
N VAL A 137 4.10 -10.15 -6.61
CA VAL A 137 3.30 -8.94 -6.63
C VAL A 137 2.32 -8.98 -5.46
N THR A 138 2.51 -8.07 -4.51
CA THR A 138 1.63 -7.90 -3.35
C THR A 138 0.34 -7.20 -3.76
N LYS A 139 -0.81 -7.74 -3.33
CA LYS A 139 -2.14 -7.19 -3.57
C LYS A 139 -2.97 -7.26 -2.30
N ILE A 140 -3.98 -6.40 -2.20
CA ILE A 140 -4.92 -6.42 -1.08
C ILE A 140 -6.16 -7.18 -1.56
N GLY A 141 -6.37 -8.37 -0.99
CA GLY A 141 -7.53 -9.22 -1.27
C GLY A 141 -8.53 -9.26 -0.12
N ASP A 142 -9.63 -9.99 -0.32
CA ASP A 142 -10.75 -10.07 0.63
C ASP A 142 -10.36 -10.57 2.04
N ARG A 143 -9.24 -11.29 2.15
CA ARG A 143 -8.74 -11.88 3.40
C ARG A 143 -7.52 -11.17 3.97
N GLY A 144 -7.10 -10.05 3.38
CA GLY A 144 -5.93 -9.28 3.76
C GLY A 144 -4.91 -9.15 2.62
N VAL A 145 -3.66 -8.86 2.98
CA VAL A 145 -2.58 -8.73 2.00
C VAL A 145 -2.15 -10.12 1.53
N GLU A 146 -2.19 -10.35 0.23
CA GLU A 146 -1.72 -11.56 -0.44
C GLU A 146 -0.60 -11.24 -1.41
N VAL A 147 0.24 -12.23 -1.71
CA VAL A 147 1.33 -12.08 -2.67
C VAL A 147 1.25 -13.17 -3.73
N THR A 148 1.23 -12.73 -4.99
CA THR A 148 1.12 -13.62 -6.16
C THR A 148 2.44 -13.68 -6.90
N PHE A 149 2.89 -14.90 -7.18
CA PHE A 149 4.08 -15.20 -7.96
C PHE A 149 3.65 -15.81 -9.29
N GLU A 150 4.33 -15.44 -10.36
CA GLU A 150 4.08 -15.91 -11.71
C GLU A 150 5.38 -16.38 -12.37
N TRP A 151 5.27 -17.36 -13.25
CA TRP A 151 6.38 -17.86 -14.06
C TRP A 151 5.87 -18.25 -15.44
N GLU A 152 6.78 -18.44 -16.40
CA GLU A 152 6.37 -18.88 -17.73
C GLU A 152 5.97 -20.37 -17.73
N PRO A 153 4.80 -20.73 -18.30
CA PRO A 153 4.45 -22.13 -18.49
C PRO A 153 5.39 -22.82 -19.48
N ASP A 154 5.57 -24.13 -19.32
CA ASP A 154 6.32 -24.95 -20.27
C ASP A 154 5.48 -26.14 -20.75
N LYS A 155 5.42 -26.33 -22.06
CA LYS A 155 4.60 -27.37 -22.71
C LYS A 155 5.05 -28.80 -22.36
N ASN A 156 6.26 -28.96 -21.83
CA ASN A 156 6.83 -30.25 -21.42
C ASN A 156 6.72 -30.51 -19.92
N VAL A 157 5.97 -29.68 -19.19
CA VAL A 157 5.78 -29.78 -17.74
C VAL A 157 4.32 -30.11 -17.49
N ASP A 158 4.09 -31.13 -16.67
CA ASP A 158 2.73 -31.56 -16.32
C ASP A 158 2.25 -30.91 -15.02
N ARG A 159 3.19 -30.61 -14.10
CA ARG A 159 2.88 -29.96 -12.81
C ARG A 159 4.11 -29.26 -12.23
N TYR A 160 3.85 -28.36 -11.29
CA TYR A 160 4.84 -27.64 -10.50
C TYR A 160 4.76 -28.04 -9.03
N GLU A 161 5.90 -27.98 -8.35
CA GLU A 161 6.00 -28.05 -6.90
C GLU A 161 6.63 -26.75 -6.40
N ILE A 162 5.91 -26.09 -5.49
CA ILE A 162 6.24 -24.81 -4.91
C ILE A 162 6.63 -25.08 -3.45
N SER A 163 7.87 -24.74 -3.09
CA SER A 163 8.31 -24.76 -1.70
C SER A 163 8.30 -23.35 -1.15
N VAL A 164 7.51 -23.14 -0.10
CA VAL A 164 7.24 -21.83 0.47
C VAL A 164 7.95 -21.72 1.81
N ASP A 165 8.82 -20.73 1.91
CA ASP A 165 9.40 -20.32 3.18
C ASP A 165 8.88 -18.91 3.52
N GLY A 166 8.77 -18.62 4.81
CA GLY A 166 8.48 -17.26 5.25
C GLY A 166 8.99 -16.98 6.64
N LYS A 167 8.91 -15.70 7.01
CA LYS A 167 9.25 -15.20 8.35
C LYS A 167 8.37 -13.99 8.67
N PRO A 168 8.09 -13.71 9.95
CA PRO A 168 7.55 -12.41 10.34
C PRO A 168 8.41 -11.28 9.76
N HIS A 169 7.77 -10.21 9.31
CA HIS A 169 8.48 -9.06 8.76
C HIS A 169 9.42 -8.44 9.82
N GLY A 170 10.65 -8.15 9.42
CA GLY A 170 11.70 -7.66 10.32
C GLY A 170 12.52 -8.74 11.02
N ASP A 171 12.07 -10.01 11.01
CA ASP A 171 12.89 -11.12 11.50
C ASP A 171 14.04 -11.42 10.52
N THR A 172 15.03 -12.21 10.95
CA THR A 172 16.22 -12.51 10.15
C THR A 172 16.19 -13.88 9.50
N SER A 173 15.36 -14.81 9.99
CA SER A 173 15.43 -16.22 9.63
C SER A 173 14.13 -16.73 9.03
N TYR A 174 14.21 -17.26 7.81
CA TYR A 174 13.12 -17.94 7.13
C TYR A 174 12.90 -19.33 7.72
N SER A 175 11.63 -19.71 7.90
CA SER A 175 11.22 -21.08 8.19
C SER A 175 10.34 -21.61 7.07
N HIS A 176 10.42 -22.93 6.86
CA HIS A 176 9.55 -23.61 5.92
C HIS A 176 8.10 -23.51 6.39
N ILE A 177 7.21 -23.16 5.47
CA ILE A 177 5.77 -23.04 5.73
C ILE A 177 5.05 -24.25 5.15
N GLU A 178 5.21 -24.49 3.84
CA GLU A 178 4.46 -25.51 3.12
C GLU A 178 5.12 -25.88 1.79
N ASP A 179 4.77 -27.06 1.27
CA ASP A 179 5.01 -27.46 -0.11
C ASP A 179 3.66 -27.66 -0.81
N VAL A 180 3.47 -27.01 -1.96
CA VAL A 180 2.22 -27.01 -2.73
C VAL A 180 2.47 -27.55 -4.13
N TYR A 181 1.52 -28.31 -4.67
CA TYR A 181 1.54 -28.76 -6.06
C TYR A 181 0.49 -28.00 -6.86
N SER A 182 0.87 -27.55 -8.06
CA SER A 182 -0.01 -26.77 -8.94
C SER A 182 0.19 -27.16 -10.40
N ASP A 183 -0.91 -27.21 -11.15
CA ASP A 183 -0.89 -27.43 -12.60
C ASP A 183 -0.86 -26.09 -13.38
N THR A 184 -0.92 -24.97 -12.67
CA THR A 184 -0.88 -23.61 -13.25
C THR A 184 0.42 -22.90 -12.90
N PRO A 185 0.94 -22.02 -13.78
CA PRO A 185 2.20 -21.35 -13.58
C PRO A 185 2.09 -20.10 -12.67
N THR A 186 1.28 -20.20 -11.63
CA THR A 186 1.00 -19.13 -10.67
C THR A 186 0.80 -19.70 -9.28
N TYR A 187 1.19 -18.94 -8.26
CA TYR A 187 1.00 -19.26 -6.86
C TYR A 187 0.64 -18.00 -6.07
N THR A 188 -0.34 -18.07 -5.17
CA THR A 188 -0.71 -16.94 -4.30
C THR A 188 -0.68 -17.37 -2.83
N TYR A 189 0.14 -16.69 -2.04
CA TYR A 189 0.21 -16.88 -0.60
C TYR A 189 -0.62 -15.83 0.14
N LYS A 190 -1.48 -16.28 1.06
CA LYS A 190 -2.46 -15.42 1.78
C LYS A 190 -2.72 -15.80 3.24
N ASP A 191 -1.94 -16.72 3.79
CA ASP A 191 -2.26 -17.33 5.09
C ASP A 191 -1.83 -16.49 6.29
N LYS A 192 -0.74 -15.72 6.15
CA LYS A 192 -0.21 -14.86 7.24
C LYS A 192 0.07 -13.46 6.72
N ILE A 193 -0.33 -12.47 7.51
CA ILE A 193 -0.13 -11.05 7.24
C ILE A 193 1.18 -10.60 7.91
N ASN A 194 1.86 -9.61 7.31
CA ASN A 194 3.13 -9.06 7.77
C ASN A 194 4.25 -10.11 7.80
N TYR A 195 4.35 -10.90 6.73
CA TYR A 195 5.40 -11.88 6.52
C TYR A 195 6.22 -11.52 5.28
N ASP A 196 7.53 -11.71 5.37
CA ASP A 196 8.37 -11.82 4.18
C ASP A 196 8.28 -13.26 3.69
N ILE A 197 7.98 -13.44 2.40
CA ILE A 197 7.78 -14.72 1.75
C ILE A 197 8.86 -14.91 0.70
N ARG A 198 9.37 -16.13 0.59
CA ARG A 198 10.15 -16.53 -0.57
C ARG A 198 9.69 -17.89 -1.04
N ILE A 199 9.68 -18.07 -2.35
CA ILE A 199 9.33 -19.35 -2.96
C ILE A 199 10.43 -19.82 -3.87
N LYS A 200 10.53 -21.14 -4.03
CA LYS A 200 11.25 -21.77 -5.14
C LYS A 200 10.34 -22.80 -5.77
N VAL A 201 10.41 -22.94 -7.08
CA VAL A 201 9.53 -23.82 -7.84
C VAL A 201 10.38 -24.80 -8.64
N ARG A 202 9.96 -26.06 -8.67
CA ARG A 202 10.49 -27.05 -9.61
C ARG A 202 9.38 -27.63 -10.46
N ALA A 203 9.72 -27.94 -11.70
CA ALA A 203 8.82 -28.57 -12.64
C ALA A 203 8.93 -30.10 -12.59
N HIS A 204 7.82 -30.78 -12.86
CA HIS A 204 7.74 -32.23 -12.97
C HIS A 204 7.13 -32.64 -14.30
N LYS A 205 7.64 -33.75 -14.86
CA LYS A 205 7.10 -34.39 -16.06
C LYS A 205 6.77 -35.86 -15.78
N GLY A 206 5.57 -36.28 -16.16
CA GLY A 206 5.03 -37.62 -16.01
C GLY A 206 4.10 -37.79 -14.80
N ASP A 207 3.49 -38.98 -14.72
CA ASP A 207 2.57 -39.34 -13.64
C ASP A 207 3.24 -39.28 -12.26
N ALA A 208 2.47 -39.01 -11.20
CA ALA A 208 2.97 -38.83 -9.84
C ALA A 208 3.94 -39.92 -9.33
N LYS A 209 3.81 -41.16 -9.81
CA LYS A 209 4.66 -42.31 -9.42
C LYS A 209 5.94 -42.46 -10.23
N LYS A 210 6.03 -41.81 -11.39
CA LYS A 210 7.16 -41.89 -12.34
C LYS A 210 7.64 -40.51 -12.75
N ALA A 211 7.23 -39.47 -12.02
CA ALA A 211 7.55 -38.10 -12.36
C ALA A 211 9.05 -37.91 -12.29
N VAL A 212 9.62 -37.43 -13.39
CA VAL A 212 10.97 -36.89 -13.39
C VAL A 212 10.85 -35.45 -12.92
N SER A 213 11.68 -35.06 -11.95
CA SER A 213 11.70 -33.71 -11.39
C SER A 213 12.91 -32.95 -11.92
N GLY A 214 12.70 -31.67 -12.22
CA GLY A 214 13.77 -30.71 -12.43
C GLY A 214 14.42 -30.27 -11.12
N ASP A 215 15.46 -29.46 -11.25
CA ASP A 215 16.04 -28.72 -10.13
C ASP A 215 15.09 -27.58 -9.72
N PHE A 216 15.16 -27.16 -8.45
CA PHE A 216 14.46 -25.95 -8.00
C PHE A 216 15.03 -24.70 -8.69
N SER A 217 14.16 -23.73 -8.92
CA SER A 217 14.52 -22.36 -9.27
C SER A 217 15.36 -21.71 -8.17
N GLU A 218 15.90 -20.54 -8.48
CA GLU A 218 16.31 -19.58 -7.46
C GLU A 218 15.09 -19.13 -6.64
N TYR A 219 15.34 -18.55 -5.46
CA TYR A 219 14.28 -17.94 -4.69
C TYR A 219 13.74 -16.69 -5.38
N ALA A 220 12.42 -16.61 -5.51
CA ALA A 220 11.68 -15.36 -5.73
C ALA A 220 11.16 -14.85 -4.39
N TYR A 221 11.13 -13.53 -4.22
CA TYR A 221 10.79 -12.87 -2.97
C TYR A 221 9.49 -12.09 -3.10
N GLY A 222 8.75 -12.01 -1.99
CA GLY A 222 7.52 -11.25 -1.88
C GLY A 222 7.23 -10.96 -0.41
N ASN A 223 6.16 -10.21 -0.13
CA ASN A 223 5.75 -9.98 1.25
C ASN A 223 4.23 -9.77 1.34
N THR A 224 3.68 -10.08 2.50
CA THR A 224 2.29 -9.81 2.87
C THR A 224 2.20 -8.62 3.83
N CYS A 225 3.13 -7.66 3.71
CA CYS A 225 3.19 -6.49 4.57
C CYS A 225 2.19 -5.43 4.12
N GLU A 226 1.77 -4.62 5.08
CA GLU A 226 0.64 -3.69 4.94
C GLU A 226 0.96 -2.45 4.11
N ASP A 227 2.24 -2.28 3.74
CA ASP A 227 2.74 -1.21 2.89
C ASP A 227 2.45 -1.45 1.39
N ALA A 228 1.48 -2.32 1.08
CA ALA A 228 1.19 -2.80 -0.28
C ALA A 228 0.69 -1.70 -1.24
N LEU A 229 0.20 -0.56 -0.73
CA LEU A 229 -0.20 0.55 -1.59
C LEU A 229 1.02 1.37 -2.01
N THR A 230 1.20 1.50 -3.32
CA THR A 230 2.25 2.39 -3.86
C THR A 230 1.95 3.85 -3.49
N ALA A 231 3.02 4.60 -3.19
CA ALA A 231 2.89 6.03 -2.89
C ALA A 231 2.32 6.78 -4.11
N PRO A 232 1.28 7.63 -3.94
CA PRO A 232 0.74 8.43 -5.03
C PRO A 232 1.82 9.31 -5.70
N LYS A 233 1.84 9.32 -7.03
CA LYS A 233 2.69 10.22 -7.82
C LYS A 233 1.90 11.47 -8.18
N VAL A 234 2.01 12.48 -7.32
CA VAL A 234 1.26 13.73 -7.45
C VAL A 234 2.02 14.72 -8.33
N LYS A 235 1.34 15.29 -9.32
CA LYS A 235 1.88 16.36 -10.16
C LYS A 235 1.70 17.71 -9.47
N ASP A 236 2.64 18.62 -9.72
CA ASP A 236 2.48 20.03 -9.34
C ASP A 236 1.17 20.58 -9.90
N GLY A 237 0.58 21.47 -9.12
CA GLY A 237 -0.75 22.01 -9.35
C GLY A 237 -0.79 22.95 -10.55
N VAL A 238 -1.85 22.83 -11.35
CA VAL A 238 -2.13 23.71 -12.48
C VAL A 238 -3.10 24.79 -12.06
N THR A 239 -2.71 26.04 -12.23
CA THR A 239 -3.53 27.20 -11.89
C THR A 239 -4.62 27.44 -12.94
N GLY A 240 -5.85 27.65 -12.48
CA GLY A 240 -7.02 27.92 -13.32
C GLY A 240 -7.91 29.03 -12.74
N LYS A 241 -8.85 29.52 -13.56
CA LYS A 241 -9.85 30.50 -13.12
C LYS A 241 -11.12 29.79 -12.66
N GLY A 242 -11.42 29.88 -11.37
CA GLY A 242 -12.62 29.34 -10.74
C GLY A 242 -13.70 30.37 -10.50
N ALA A 243 -14.83 29.92 -9.96
CA ALA A 243 -15.97 30.78 -9.62
C ALA A 243 -15.63 31.82 -8.54
N ASN A 244 -14.70 31.49 -7.64
CA ASN A 244 -14.35 32.29 -6.46
C ASN A 244 -12.96 32.92 -6.54
N GLY A 245 -12.31 32.92 -7.71
CA GLY A 245 -10.96 33.43 -7.91
C GLY A 245 -10.05 32.42 -8.59
N THR A 246 -8.77 32.44 -8.24
CA THR A 246 -7.78 31.49 -8.78
C THR A 246 -7.85 30.17 -8.02
N GLU A 247 -7.90 29.07 -8.75
CA GLU A 247 -7.90 27.70 -8.21
C GLU A 247 -6.62 26.98 -8.62
N VAL A 248 -6.20 26.00 -7.82
CA VAL A 248 -5.06 25.14 -8.14
C VAL A 248 -5.53 23.69 -8.20
N TYR A 249 -5.39 23.09 -9.38
CA TYR A 249 -5.81 21.72 -9.64
C TYR A 249 -4.63 20.75 -9.56
N PHE A 250 -4.69 19.81 -8.62
CA PHE A 250 -3.70 18.75 -8.44
C PHE A 250 -4.25 17.42 -8.94
N VAL A 251 -3.39 16.64 -9.58
CA VAL A 251 -3.74 15.34 -10.16
C VAL A 251 -2.66 14.34 -9.87
N TRP A 252 -3.06 13.10 -9.60
CA TRP A 252 -2.16 11.95 -9.48
C TRP A 252 -2.68 10.78 -10.29
N GLU A 253 -1.81 9.80 -10.53
CA GLU A 253 -2.23 8.53 -11.10
C GLU A 253 -3.00 7.73 -10.03
N PRO A 254 -4.14 7.09 -10.37
CA PRO A 254 -4.82 6.19 -9.47
C PRO A 254 -3.87 5.11 -8.95
N VAL A 255 -3.87 4.90 -7.63
CA VAL A 255 -3.12 3.81 -7.01
C VAL A 255 -3.99 2.56 -7.05
N ASP A 256 -3.45 1.47 -7.62
CA ASP A 256 -4.15 0.19 -7.67
C ASP A 256 -4.49 -0.31 -6.26
N GLY A 257 -5.72 -0.78 -6.08
CA GLY A 257 -6.24 -1.21 -4.77
C GLY A 257 -6.61 -0.08 -3.80
N ALA A 258 -6.39 1.19 -4.12
CA ALA A 258 -6.81 2.31 -3.27
C ALA A 258 -8.32 2.58 -3.38
N GLU A 259 -9.00 2.66 -2.24
CA GLU A 259 -10.42 3.04 -2.15
C GLU A 259 -10.61 4.55 -2.00
N HIS A 260 -9.68 5.21 -1.31
CA HIS A 260 -9.72 6.64 -1.01
C HIS A 260 -8.31 7.20 -0.84
N TYR A 261 -8.21 8.52 -0.79
CA TYR A 261 -6.98 9.28 -0.61
C TYR A 261 -7.14 10.27 0.52
N GLU A 262 -6.15 10.33 1.41
CA GLU A 262 -5.97 11.40 2.38
C GLU A 262 -5.10 12.49 1.73
N VAL A 263 -5.63 13.71 1.64
CA VAL A 263 -4.93 14.88 1.10
C VAL A 263 -4.65 15.83 2.24
N VAL A 264 -3.38 16.09 2.51
CA VAL A 264 -2.92 17.09 3.48
C VAL A 264 -2.54 18.34 2.72
N VAL A 265 -3.20 19.45 3.04
CA VAL A 265 -3.03 20.73 2.38
C VAL A 265 -2.35 21.70 3.31
N GLU A 266 -1.24 22.24 2.86
CA GLU A 266 -0.50 23.27 3.56
C GLU A 266 -0.36 24.49 2.65
N HIS A 267 -0.47 25.67 3.24
CA HIS A 267 -0.34 26.91 2.48
C HIS A 267 0.38 27.97 3.29
N LYS A 268 0.88 28.96 2.57
CA LYS A 268 1.43 30.17 3.16
C LYS A 268 1.14 31.37 2.31
N LYS A 269 1.01 32.54 2.93
CA LYS A 269 0.96 33.77 2.14
C LYS A 269 2.32 34.03 1.51
N LYS A 270 2.32 34.70 0.37
CA LYS A 270 3.54 35.09 -0.35
C LYS A 270 4.58 35.84 0.50
N ALA A 271 4.13 36.61 1.49
CA ALA A 271 5.00 37.36 2.40
C ALA A 271 5.55 36.51 3.58
N GLU A 272 5.01 35.31 3.80
CA GLU A 272 5.34 34.44 4.92
C GLU A 272 6.40 33.40 4.50
N SER A 273 7.29 33.04 5.43
CA SER A 273 8.35 32.05 5.18
C SER A 273 7.88 30.61 5.37
N GLU A 274 6.95 30.38 6.30
CA GLU A 274 6.54 29.05 6.78
C GLU A 274 5.17 28.64 6.24
N TYR A 275 4.96 27.34 6.08
CA TYR A 275 3.69 26.74 5.68
C TYR A 275 2.88 26.35 6.90
N ASP A 276 1.59 26.70 6.89
CA ASP A 276 0.63 26.28 7.90
C ASP A 276 -0.26 25.18 7.36
N LEU A 277 -0.59 24.20 8.22
CA LEU A 277 -1.60 23.19 7.92
C LEU A 277 -2.95 23.87 7.74
N LYS A 278 -3.49 23.77 6.52
CA LYS A 278 -4.79 24.34 6.20
C LYS A 278 -5.91 23.35 6.47
N GLU A 279 -5.79 22.15 5.89
CA GLU A 279 -6.81 21.12 6.02
C GLU A 279 -6.25 19.72 5.75
N VAL A 280 -6.97 18.72 6.25
CA VAL A 280 -6.84 17.31 5.88
C VAL A 280 -8.19 16.87 5.35
N THR A 281 -8.24 16.35 4.13
CA THR A 281 -9.47 15.94 3.46
C THR A 281 -9.35 14.55 2.85
N TYR A 282 -10.49 13.93 2.59
CA TYR A 282 -10.58 12.59 2.02
C TYR A 282 -11.36 12.60 0.72
N THR A 283 -10.80 12.00 -0.33
CA THR A 283 -11.42 11.93 -1.66
C THR A 283 -11.26 10.53 -2.25
N ASN A 284 -12.24 10.09 -3.03
CA ASN A 284 -12.13 8.85 -3.81
C ASN A 284 -11.64 9.12 -5.24
N ALA A 285 -11.55 10.39 -5.63
CA ALA A 285 -11.05 10.80 -6.94
C ALA A 285 -9.54 11.05 -6.89
N PRO A 286 -8.78 10.72 -7.95
CA PRO A 286 -7.34 10.91 -8.01
C PRO A 286 -6.96 12.38 -8.34
N ASN A 287 -7.71 13.32 -7.78
CA ASN A 287 -7.52 14.76 -7.96
C ASN A 287 -8.03 15.54 -6.75
N TYR A 288 -7.51 16.75 -6.61
CA TYR A 288 -7.92 17.70 -5.58
C TYR A 288 -7.81 19.13 -6.12
N THR A 289 -8.79 19.96 -5.79
CA THR A 289 -8.82 21.37 -6.17
C THR A 289 -8.70 22.24 -4.93
N TYR A 290 -7.63 23.03 -4.85
CA TYR A 290 -7.49 24.04 -3.82
C TYR A 290 -8.17 25.34 -4.27
N THR A 291 -9.07 25.87 -3.44
CA THR A 291 -9.70 27.18 -3.64
C THR A 291 -9.35 28.09 -2.45
N GLY A 292 -8.70 29.22 -2.72
CA GLY A 292 -8.34 30.18 -1.69
C GLY A 292 -8.51 31.62 -2.17
N GLN A 293 -9.05 32.50 -1.32
CA GLN A 293 -9.11 33.94 -1.58
C GLN A 293 -7.79 34.59 -1.15
N GLY A 294 -6.90 34.88 -2.09
CA GLY A 294 -5.63 35.57 -1.85
C GLY A 294 -4.45 34.99 -2.62
N GLU A 295 -3.26 35.56 -2.42
CA GLU A 295 -2.00 35.09 -3.00
C GLU A 295 -1.29 34.11 -2.06
N TYR A 296 -1.42 32.82 -2.33
CA TYR A 296 -0.83 31.74 -1.56
C TYR A 296 0.13 30.92 -2.41
N ASP A 297 1.23 30.52 -1.79
CA ASP A 297 1.94 29.31 -2.21
C ASP A 297 1.30 28.12 -1.48
N VAL A 298 0.92 27.09 -2.23
CA VAL A 298 0.21 25.92 -1.72
C VAL A 298 1.06 24.70 -2.00
N ARG A 299 1.10 23.76 -1.05
CA ARG A 299 1.64 22.42 -1.28
C ARG A 299 0.71 21.37 -0.70
N ILE A 300 0.66 20.23 -1.35
CA ILE A 300 -0.10 19.09 -0.87
C ILE A 300 0.78 17.84 -0.75
N THR A 301 0.40 16.96 0.17
CA THR A 301 0.81 15.55 0.12
C THR A 301 -0.42 14.67 0.05
N VAL A 302 -0.28 13.51 -0.57
CA VAL A 302 -1.37 12.56 -0.75
C VAL A 302 -0.93 11.18 -0.28
N LYS A 303 -1.81 10.49 0.43
CA LYS A 303 -1.64 9.11 0.87
C LYS A 303 -2.81 8.29 0.35
N ALA A 304 -2.53 7.18 -0.33
CA ALA A 304 -3.56 6.24 -0.76
C ALA A 304 -3.96 5.35 0.42
N GLN A 305 -5.25 5.05 0.50
CA GLN A 305 -5.82 4.27 1.59
C GLN A 305 -6.82 3.25 1.06
N THR A 306 -6.86 2.10 1.72
CA THR A 306 -7.90 1.09 1.47
C THR A 306 -8.26 0.38 2.76
N ASN A 307 -9.47 -0.16 2.81
CA ASN A 307 -9.92 -0.94 3.94
C ASN A 307 -10.04 -2.41 3.53
N ALA A 308 -9.54 -3.31 4.37
CA ALA A 308 -9.83 -4.74 4.23
C ALA A 308 -10.48 -5.27 5.51
N TRP A 309 -11.37 -6.24 5.36
CA TRP A 309 -11.97 -6.96 6.49
C TRP A 309 -11.18 -8.23 6.76
N ILE A 310 -10.37 -8.22 7.82
CA ILE A 310 -9.54 -9.36 8.20
C ILE A 310 -10.11 -9.97 9.48
N ASN A 311 -10.52 -11.24 9.39
CA ASN A 311 -11.09 -11.97 10.53
C ASN A 311 -12.24 -11.21 11.21
N GLY A 312 -13.11 -10.59 10.41
CA GLY A 312 -14.25 -9.81 10.89
C GLY A 312 -13.90 -8.44 11.48
N LYS A 313 -12.63 -8.00 11.42
CA LYS A 313 -12.20 -6.67 11.84
C LYS A 313 -11.79 -5.83 10.63
N LYS A 314 -12.33 -4.61 10.55
CA LYS A 314 -11.91 -3.63 9.55
C LYS A 314 -10.49 -3.16 9.87
N LYS A 315 -9.58 -3.30 8.91
CA LYS A 315 -8.21 -2.81 8.98
C LYS A 315 -7.95 -1.83 7.85
N MET A 316 -7.27 -0.73 8.16
CA MET A 316 -6.91 0.31 7.20
C MET A 316 -5.47 0.11 6.76
N PHE A 317 -5.26 0.13 5.45
CA PHE A 317 -3.96 0.05 4.78
C PHE A 317 -3.65 1.39 4.17
N ASN A 318 -2.40 1.81 4.29
CA ASN A 318 -1.94 3.13 3.88
C ASN A 318 -0.71 2.98 3.00
N SER A 319 -0.62 3.78 1.94
CA SER A 319 0.66 3.96 1.24
C SER A 319 1.63 4.80 2.08
N ALA A 320 2.90 4.84 1.65
CA ALA A 320 3.76 5.95 2.00
C ALA A 320 3.16 7.28 1.48
N VAL A 321 3.52 8.38 2.15
CA VAL A 321 3.09 9.73 1.75
C VAL A 321 3.80 10.12 0.46
N SER A 322 3.09 10.78 -0.46
CA SER A 322 3.69 11.32 -1.69
C SER A 322 4.77 12.36 -1.39
N ALA A 323 5.62 12.66 -2.37
CA ALA A 323 6.36 13.91 -2.35
C ALA A 323 5.40 15.12 -2.36
N TYR A 324 5.89 16.28 -1.92
CA TYR A 324 5.13 17.52 -2.01
C TYR A 324 4.89 17.90 -3.47
N ALA A 325 3.63 18.08 -3.85
CA ALA A 325 3.24 18.78 -5.06
C ALA A 325 2.94 20.24 -4.72
N LYS A 326 3.38 21.17 -5.55
CA LYS A 326 3.30 22.61 -5.30
C LYS A 326 2.38 23.31 -6.30
N GLY A 327 1.77 24.41 -5.88
CA GLY A 327 0.99 25.27 -6.76
C GLY A 327 0.83 26.67 -6.17
N LYS A 328 0.21 27.56 -6.94
CA LYS A 328 0.10 28.99 -6.61
C LYS A 328 -1.24 29.57 -7.05
N THR A 329 -1.80 30.46 -6.24
CA THR A 329 -3.09 31.12 -6.53
C THR A 329 -2.94 32.51 -7.16
N TYR A 330 -1.74 32.92 -7.58
CA TYR A 330 -1.45 34.24 -8.18
C TYR A 330 -0.72 34.13 -9.52
#